data_AF-A0A4U5V5E3-F1
#
_entry.id   AF-A0A4U5V5E3-F1
#
_cell.length_a   1.000
_cell.length_b   1.000
_cell.length_c   1.000
_cell.angle_alpha   90.00
_cell.angle_beta   90.00
_cell.angle_gamma   90.00
#
_symmetry.space_group_name_H-M   'P 1'
#
loop_
_entity.id
_entity.type
_entity.pdbx_description
1 polymer ?
#
loop_
_entity_poly.entity_id
_entity_poly.type
_entity_poly.pdbx_seq_one_letter_code
_entity_poly.pdbx_strand_id
1 'polypeptide(L)'
;MGLPTLEFSDSFLDSPEFRERLQCHEIELERTNRFIKDLIKDGNMLVSALRSLSLAVQRFSQSLQEFQFECIGDAETDDEINIGEMKMSLPI
;
A
#
# COMPACT_ATOMS: atom_id res chain seq x y z
N MET A 1 -15.63 25.25 7.13
CA MET A 1 -15.63 26.31 8.17
C MET A 1 -15.07 25.71 9.44
N GLY A 2 -14.14 26.41 10.11
CA GLY A 2 -13.46 25.91 11.31
C GLY A 2 -14.18 26.26 12.60
N LEU A 3 -13.74 25.65 13.71
CA LEU A 3 -14.21 26.02 15.05
C LEU A 3 -13.70 27.42 15.43
N PRO A 4 -14.52 28.23 16.13
CA PRO A 4 -14.09 29.53 16.67
C PRO A 4 -12.95 29.35 17.67
N THR A 5 -12.09 30.37 17.80
CA THR A 5 -10.95 30.33 18.72
C THR A 5 -11.41 30.21 20.18
N LEU A 6 -10.59 29.53 20.99
CA LEU A 6 -10.76 29.48 22.44
C LEU A 6 -9.82 30.51 23.06
N GLU A 7 -10.40 31.55 23.67
CA GLU A 7 -9.64 32.55 24.40
C GLU A 7 -9.44 32.13 25.85
N PHE A 8 -8.23 32.29 26.37
CA PHE A 8 -7.94 31.92 27.76
C PHE A 8 -8.76 32.75 28.77
N SER A 9 -8.99 34.03 28.46
CA SER A 9 -9.80 34.93 29.30
C SER A 9 -11.23 34.44 29.51
N ASP A 10 -11.83 33.80 28.50
CA ASP A 10 -13.20 33.27 28.57
C ASP A 10 -13.32 32.09 29.54
N SER A 11 -12.22 31.36 29.75
CA SER A 11 -12.18 30.22 30.68
C SER A 11 -12.42 30.63 32.14
N PHE A 12 -12.13 31.88 32.50
CA PHE A 12 -12.37 32.40 33.85
C PHE A 12 -13.86 32.57 34.15
N LEU A 13 -14.64 33.01 33.16
CA LEU A 13 -16.09 33.19 33.29
C LEU A 13 -16.84 31.86 33.23
N ASP A 14 -16.24 30.84 32.62
CA ASP A 14 -16.79 29.49 32.47
C ASP A 14 -18.26 29.50 32.00
N SER A 15 -18.55 30.35 31.02
CA SER A 15 -19.90 30.55 30.52
C SER A 15 -20.41 29.29 29.81
N PRO A 16 -21.73 29.04 29.78
CA PRO A 16 -22.30 27.93 29.02
C PRO A 16 -21.82 27.88 27.56
N GLU A 17 -21.72 29.04 26.92
CA GLU A 17 -21.27 29.18 25.54
C GLU A 17 -19.78 28.84 25.37
N PHE A 18 -18.94 29.18 26.36
CA PHE A 18 -17.54 28.78 26.36
C PHE A 18 -17.40 27.25 26.49
N ARG A 19 -18.16 26.62 27.39
CA ARG A 19 -18.15 25.15 27.55
C ARG A 19 -18.62 24.43 26.29
N GLU A 20 -19.64 24.94 25.62
CA GLU A 20 -20.11 24.37 24.35
C GLU A 20 -19.02 24.46 23.26
N ARG A 21 -18.32 25.61 23.15
CA ARG A 21 -17.18 25.75 22.24
C ARG A 21 -16.07 24.76 22.59
N LEU A 22 -15.71 24.66 23.87
CA LEU A 22 -14.68 23.74 24.34
C LEU A 22 -15.03 22.29 24.01
N GLN A 23 -16.26 21.87 24.27
CA GLN A 23 -16.76 20.54 23.94
C GLN A 23 -16.69 20.25 22.43
N CYS A 24 -17.04 21.22 21.58
CA CYS A 24 -16.89 21.08 20.13
C CYS A 24 -15.43 20.78 19.73
N HIS A 25 -14.47 21.48 20.34
CA HIS A 25 -13.03 21.24 20.12
C HIS A 25 -12.60 19.85 20.59
N GLU A 26 -13.07 19.40 21.76
CA GLU A 26 -12.77 18.06 22.27
C GLU A 26 -13.30 16.95 21.35
N ILE A 27 -14.54 17.10 20.85
CA ILE A 27 -15.15 16.16 19.89
C ILE A 27 -14.34 16.11 18.60
N GLU A 28 -13.95 17.27 18.06
CA GLU A 28 -13.20 17.33 16.82
C GLU A 28 -11.78 16.76 17.00
N LEU A 29 -11.16 16.96 18.16
CA LEU A 29 -9.89 16.35 18.52
C LEU A 29 -10.00 14.82 18.58
N GLU A 30 -11.05 14.29 19.21
CA GLU A 30 -11.28 12.84 19.27
C GLU A 30 -11.50 12.24 17.87
N ARG A 31 -12.33 12.89 17.05
CA ARG A 31 -12.57 12.50 15.65
C ARG A 31 -11.29 12.49 14.83
N THR A 32 -10.50 13.56 14.92
CA THR A 32 -9.21 13.69 14.22
C THR A 32 -8.24 12.61 14.67
N ASN A 33 -8.16 12.33 15.98
CA ASN A 33 -7.30 11.28 16.51
C ASN A 33 -7.68 9.89 15.98
N ARG A 34 -8.99 9.59 15.94
CA ARG A 34 -9.53 8.35 15.38
C ARG A 34 -9.20 8.23 13.89
N PHE A 35 -9.45 9.29 13.13
CA PHE A 35 -9.16 9.34 11.70
C PHE A 35 -7.67 9.11 11.40
N ILE A 36 -6.77 9.76 12.15
CA ILE A 36 -5.32 9.57 12.00
C ILE A 36 -4.95 8.10 12.27
N LYS A 37 -5.50 7.49 13.33
CA LYS A 37 -5.23 6.07 13.66
C LYS A 37 -5.69 5.15 12.54
N ASP A 38 -6.86 5.39 11.97
CA ASP A 38 -7.39 4.57 10.88
C ASP A 38 -6.58 4.76 9.59
N LEU A 39 -6.18 6.01 9.27
CA LEU A 39 -5.28 6.29 8.15
C LEU A 39 -3.93 5.56 8.28
N ILE A 40 -3.37 5.48 9.49
CA ILE A 40 -2.14 4.71 9.75
C ILE A 40 -2.37 3.21 9.50
N LYS A 41 -3.52 2.64 9.92
CA LYS A 41 -3.84 1.23 9.65
C LYS A 41 -3.96 0.98 8.15
N ASP A 42 -4.70 1.81 7.45
CA ASP A 42 -4.90 1.70 6.00
C ASP A 42 -3.58 1.83 5.24
N GLY A 43 -2.71 2.76 5.66
CA GLY A 43 -1.36 2.90 5.11
C GLY A 43 -0.50 1.65 5.30
N ASN A 44 -0.55 1.02 6.48
CA ASN A 44 0.16 -0.24 6.71
C ASN A 44 -0.39 -1.40 5.87
N MET A 45 -1.71 -1.48 5.72
CA MET A 45 -2.35 -2.46 4.83
C MET A 45 -1.91 -2.28 3.38
N LEU A 46 -1.87 -1.03 2.89
CA LEU A 46 -1.40 -0.70 1.55
C LEU A 46 0.05 -1.15 1.33
N VAL A 47 0.95 -0.83 2.26
CA VAL A 47 2.35 -1.26 2.19
C VAL A 47 2.48 -2.79 2.15
N SER A 48 1.68 -3.50 2.96
CA SER A 48 1.67 -4.97 2.95
C SER A 48 1.19 -5.56 1.62
N ALA A 49 0.14 -4.97 1.04
CA ALA A 49 -0.38 -5.38 -0.26
C ALA A 49 0.67 -5.17 -1.37
N LEU A 50 1.36 -4.03 -1.36
CA LEU A 50 2.43 -3.74 -2.32
C LEU A 50 3.60 -4.72 -2.21
N ARG A 51 4.03 -5.08 -0.99
CA ARG A 51 5.06 -6.11 -0.78
C ARG A 51 4.62 -7.47 -1.33
N SER A 52 3.37 -7.85 -1.08
CA SER A 52 2.81 -9.11 -1.57
C SER A 52 2.74 -9.13 -3.10
N LEU A 53 2.38 -8.00 -3.73
CA LEU A 53 2.41 -7.83 -5.17
C LEU A 53 3.84 -7.99 -5.72
N SER A 54 4.83 -7.33 -5.12
CA SER A 54 6.23 -7.47 -5.54
C SER A 54 6.70 -8.93 -5.50
N LEU A 55 6.34 -9.67 -4.45
CA LEU A 55 6.65 -11.10 -4.34
C LEU A 55 5.94 -11.93 -5.42
N ALA A 56 4.67 -11.64 -5.69
CA ALA A 56 3.91 -12.33 -6.74
C ALA A 56 4.52 -12.10 -8.13
N VAL A 57 4.96 -10.87 -8.42
CA VAL A 57 5.66 -10.51 -9.67
C VAL A 57 6.97 -11.29 -9.79
N GLN A 58 7.77 -11.36 -8.72
CA GLN A 58 9.01 -12.13 -8.72
C GLN A 58 8.78 -13.62 -8.98
N ARG A 59 7.79 -14.23 -8.30
CA ARG A 59 7.42 -15.63 -8.50
C ARG A 59 6.97 -15.89 -9.93
N PHE A 60 6.15 -15.01 -10.49
CA PHE A 60 5.69 -15.14 -11.87
C PHE A 60 6.85 -15.06 -12.87
N SER A 61 7.77 -14.12 -12.66
CA SER A 61 9.00 -14.03 -13.46
C SER A 61 9.84 -15.31 -13.38
N GLN A 62 9.98 -15.89 -12.18
CA GLN A 62 10.69 -17.16 -12.01
C GLN A 62 10.00 -18.30 -12.76
N SER A 63 8.67 -18.42 -12.64
CA SER A 63 7.91 -19.42 -13.39
C SER A 63 8.07 -19.26 -14.90
N LEU A 64 8.18 -18.04 -15.43
CA LEU A 64 8.47 -17.80 -16.85
C LEU A 64 9.89 -18.17 -17.26
N GLN A 65 10.88 -18.01 -16.37
CA GLN A 65 12.26 -18.42 -16.61
C GLN A 65 12.41 -19.94 -16.59
N GLU A 66 11.70 -20.61 -15.68
CA GLU A 66 11.67 -22.08 -15.56
C GLU A 66 10.75 -22.74 -16.58
N PHE A 67 9.89 -21.96 -17.25
CA PHE A 67 8.99 -22.49 -18.27
C PHE A 67 9.78 -22.96 -19.49
N GLN A 68 9.91 -24.29 -19.59
CA GLN A 68 10.41 -24.99 -20.76
C GLN A 68 9.27 -25.89 -21.27
N PHE A 69 9.14 -26.00 -22.59
CA PHE A 69 8.24 -26.99 -23.16
C PHE A 69 8.84 -28.37 -22.94
N GLU A 70 8.06 -29.30 -22.40
CA GLU A 70 8.47 -30.70 -22.32
C GLU A 70 8.34 -31.28 -23.74
N CYS A 71 9.45 -31.41 -24.45
CA CYS A 71 9.48 -31.99 -25.80
C CYS A 71 9.07 -33.47 -25.72
N ILE A 72 8.14 -33.88 -26.59
CA ILE A 72 7.71 -35.28 -26.66
C ILE A 72 8.77 -36.06 -27.44
N GLY A 73 9.56 -36.86 -26.72
CA GLY A 73 10.62 -37.68 -27.30
C GLY A 73 12.02 -37.26 -26.85
N ASP A 74 12.90 -38.24 -26.70
CA ASP A 74 14.25 -38.15 -26.15
C ASP A 74 15.29 -37.57 -27.13
N ALA A 75 14.83 -37.02 -28.27
CA ALA A 75 15.65 -36.36 -29.28
C ALA A 75 15.05 -35.00 -29.64
N GLU A 76 15.76 -33.93 -29.31
CA GLU A 76 15.48 -32.60 -29.87
C GLU A 76 15.89 -32.59 -31.35
N THR A 77 15.06 -31.97 -32.19
CA THR A 77 15.42 -31.71 -33.59
C THR A 77 16.42 -30.56 -33.68
N ASP A 78 17.28 -30.54 -34.71
CA ASP A 78 18.25 -29.47 -34.94
C ASP A 78 17.60 -28.07 -34.92
N ASP A 79 16.35 -27.97 -35.37
CA ASP A 79 15.57 -26.73 -35.36
C ASP A 79 15.21 -26.26 -33.94
N GLU A 80 14.94 -27.18 -33.00
CA GLU A 80 14.61 -26.88 -31.60
C GLU A 80 15.85 -26.40 -30.84
N ILE A 81 17.01 -27.04 -31.08
CA ILE A 81 18.31 -26.66 -30.50
C ILE A 81 18.69 -25.23 -30.94
N ASN A 82 18.54 -24.94 -32.24
CA ASN A 82 18.92 -23.65 -32.82
C ASN A 82 18.03 -22.49 -32.31
N ILE A 83 16.74 -22.75 -32.05
CA ILE A 83 15.82 -21.77 -31.44
C ILE A 83 16.14 -21.54 -29.95
N GLY A 84 16.54 -22.57 -29.21
CA GLY A 84 16.94 -22.48 -27.80
C GLY A 84 18.22 -21.65 -27.60
N GLU A 85 19.25 -21.87 -28.42
CA GLU A 85 20.51 -21.13 -28.33
C GLU A 85 20.38 -19.65 -28.72
N MET A 86 19.50 -19.31 -29.69
CA MET A 86 19.23 -17.91 -30.04
C MET A 86 18.65 -17.11 -28.87
N LYS A 87 17.92 -17.74 -27.94
CA LYS A 87 17.35 -17.07 -26.76
C LYS A 87 18.41 -16.64 -25.72
N MET A 88 19.58 -17.27 -25.70
CA MET A 88 20.65 -16.98 -24.73
C MET A 88 21.63 -15.88 -25.18
N SER A 89 21.48 -15.35 -26.42
CA SER A 89 22.37 -14.35 -27.00
C SER A 89 21.78 -12.95 -27.15
N LEU A 90 20.51 -12.75 -26.75
CA LEU A 90 19.89 -11.43 -26.74
C LEU A 90 20.17 -10.74 -25.40
N PRO A 91 20.99 -9.67 -25.36
CA PRO A 91 21.24 -8.91 -24.15
C PRO A 91 19.96 -8.18 -23.71
N ILE A 92 19.64 -8.30 -22.42
CA ILE A 92 18.70 -7.42 -21.70
C ILE A 92 19.37 -6.06 -21.50
#